data_AF-A0A4Q3UP82-F1
#
_entry.id   AF-A0A4Q3UP82-F1
#
_cell.length_a   1.000
_cell.length_b   1.000
_cell.length_c   1.000
_cell.angle_alpha   90.00
_cell.angle_beta   90.00
_cell.angle_gamma   90.00
#
_symmetry.space_group_name_H-M   'P 1'
#
loop_
_entity.id
_entity.type
_entity.pdbx_description
1 polymer ?
#
loop_
_entity_poly.entity_id
_entity_poly.type
_entity_poly.pdbx_seq_one_letter_code
_entity_poly.pdbx_strand_id
1 'polypeptide(L)'
;MGEQTGELMEFLKEHRGSEANYSKVVDRLRQETGNEAQDDRVRQELTAIIERQGSTFEKQREAAGNAWPEYEKFITAVEQLLTA
;
A
#
# COMPACT_ATOMS: atom_id res chain seq x y z
N MET A 1 -1.78 17.55 8.34
CA MET A 1 -1.98 16.43 7.40
C MET A 1 -1.13 16.55 6.11
N GLY A 2 -0.17 17.47 5.99
CA GLY A 2 0.53 17.71 4.70
C GLY A 2 1.85 16.95 4.50
N GLU A 3 2.64 16.74 5.54
CA GLU A 3 4.01 16.22 5.40
C GLU A 3 4.06 14.69 5.29
N GLN A 4 3.36 13.96 6.18
CA GLN A 4 3.37 12.49 6.22
C GLN A 4 2.78 11.84 4.96
N THR A 5 1.69 12.39 4.43
CA THR A 5 1.08 11.93 3.17
C THR A 5 2.00 12.15 1.98
N GLY A 6 2.77 13.25 1.99
CA GLY A 6 3.78 13.55 0.97
C GLY A 6 4.91 12.52 0.99
N GLU A 7 5.49 12.27 2.16
CA GLU A 7 6.56 11.27 2.34
C GLU A 7 6.10 9.86 1.92
N LEU A 8 4.87 9.49 2.27
CA LEU A 8 4.30 8.20 1.88
C LEU A 8 4.11 8.10 0.36
N MET A 9 3.63 9.15 -0.30
CA MET A 9 3.50 9.17 -1.76
C MET A 9 4.85 9.09 -2.47
N GLU A 10 5.88 9.78 -1.99
CA GLU A 10 7.24 9.67 -2.54
C GLU A 10 7.79 8.26 -2.38
N PHE A 11 7.61 7.67 -1.20
CA PHE A 11 7.99 6.28 -0.94
C PHE A 11 7.28 5.30 -1.88
N LEU A 12 5.97 5.46 -2.11
CA LEU A 12 5.22 4.61 -3.04
C LEU A 12 5.74 4.74 -4.48
N LYS A 13 6.05 5.97 -4.93
CA LYS A 13 6.62 6.20 -6.26
C LYS A 13 7.98 5.52 -6.45
N GLU A 14 8.85 5.61 -5.45
CA GLU A 14 10.18 4.97 -5.50
C GLU A 14 10.06 3.44 -5.57
N HIS A 15 9.11 2.86 -4.83
CA HIS A 15 8.98 1.41 -4.70
C HIS A 15 8.04 0.76 -5.73
N ARG A 16 7.19 1.54 -6.42
CA ARG A 16 6.24 1.06 -7.43
C ARG A 16 6.88 0.23 -8.54
N GLY A 17 8.14 0.48 -8.88
CA GLY A 17 8.83 -0.15 -10.02
C GLY A 17 9.12 -1.66 -9.86
N SER A 18 8.85 -2.27 -8.70
CA SER A 18 9.12 -3.69 -8.50
C SER A 18 8.20 -4.33 -7.46
N GLU A 19 7.51 -5.41 -7.82
CA GLU A 19 6.67 -6.18 -6.88
C GLU A 19 7.48 -6.80 -5.73
N ALA A 20 8.80 -6.95 -5.89
CA ALA A 20 9.68 -7.38 -4.80
C ALA A 20 9.66 -6.39 -3.61
N ASN A 21 9.27 -5.14 -3.85
CA ASN A 21 9.10 -4.13 -2.82
C ASN A 21 7.78 -4.26 -2.06
N TYR A 22 6.86 -5.14 -2.48
CA TYR A 22 5.53 -5.28 -1.86
C TYR A 22 5.59 -5.38 -0.33
N SER A 23 6.45 -6.25 0.21
CA SER A 23 6.60 -6.41 1.67
C SER A 23 7.05 -5.11 2.36
N LYS A 24 8.01 -4.39 1.77
CA LYS A 24 8.46 -3.08 2.28
C LYS A 24 7.34 -2.05 2.25
N VAL A 25 6.54 -2.05 1.18
CA VAL A 25 5.41 -1.13 1.05
C VAL A 25 4.33 -1.42 2.09
N VAL A 26 3.98 -2.69 2.27
CA VAL A 26 3.00 -3.07 3.30
C VAL A 26 3.49 -2.71 4.69
N ASP A 27 4.75 -2.95 5.02
CA ASP A 27 5.31 -2.59 6.33
C ASP A 27 5.20 -1.09 6.59
N ARG A 28 5.59 -0.27 5.60
CA ARG A 28 5.46 1.18 5.68
C ARG A 28 4.01 1.63 5.84
N LEU A 29 3.06 1.04 5.10
CA LEU A 29 1.65 1.39 5.23
C LEU A 29 1.07 0.95 6.59
N ARG A 30 1.53 -0.18 7.15
CA ARG A 30 1.15 -0.60 8.51
C ARG A 30 1.64 0.38 9.57
N GLN A 31 2.83 0.94 9.42
CA GLN A 31 3.32 2.01 10.30
C GLN A 31 2.37 3.21 10.28
N GLU A 32 1.88 3.58 9.09
CA GLU A 32 0.91 4.68 8.93
C GLU A 32 -0.45 4.37 9.54
N THR A 33 -0.91 3.11 9.49
CA THR A 33 -2.13 2.69 10.20
C THR A 33 -1.99 2.73 11.72
N GLY A 34 -0.78 2.53 12.24
CA GLY A 34 -0.47 2.62 13.67
C GLY A 34 -0.24 4.05 14.17
N ASN A 35 -0.15 5.01 13.26
CA ASN A 35 0.11 6.40 13.58
C ASN A 35 -1.20 7.12 13.97
N GLU A 36 -1.39 7.39 15.26
CA GLU A 36 -2.59 8.04 15.79
C GLU A 36 -2.80 9.48 15.27
N ALA A 37 -1.75 10.10 14.71
CA ALA A 37 -1.87 11.42 14.07
C ALA A 37 -2.55 11.36 12.69
N GLN A 38 -2.71 10.16 12.12
CA GLN A 38 -3.34 9.96 10.83
C GLN A 38 -4.87 9.89 10.98
N ASP A 39 -5.57 10.45 10.00
CA ASP A 39 -7.05 10.43 9.96
C ASP A 39 -7.59 8.99 10.10
N ASP A 40 -8.59 8.81 10.96
CA ASP A 40 -9.14 7.48 11.27
C ASP A 40 -9.69 6.79 10.01
N ARG A 41 -10.31 7.56 9.09
CA ARG A 41 -10.80 7.02 7.82
C ARG A 41 -9.66 6.54 6.95
N VAL A 42 -8.57 7.31 6.86
CA VAL A 42 -7.38 6.90 6.10
C VAL A 42 -6.78 5.63 6.68
N ARG A 43 -6.68 5.51 8.01
CA ARG A 43 -6.17 4.31 8.68
C ARG A 43 -7.04 3.08 8.42
N GLN A 44 -8.35 3.22 8.50
CA GLN A 44 -9.28 2.11 8.22
C GLN A 44 -9.20 1.67 6.76
N GLU A 45 -9.21 2.61 5.81
CA GLU A 45 -9.14 2.29 4.38
C GLU A 45 -7.77 1.69 4.01
N LEU A 46 -6.66 2.20 4.55
CA LEU A 46 -5.33 1.61 4.38
C LEU A 46 -5.29 0.16 4.88
N THR A 47 -5.83 -0.09 6.07
CA THR A 47 -5.92 -1.44 6.64
C THR A 47 -6.72 -2.36 5.73
N ALA A 48 -7.89 -1.91 5.26
CA ALA A 48 -8.74 -2.68 4.35
C ALA A 48 -8.05 -2.99 3.01
N ILE A 49 -7.28 -2.05 2.46
CA ILE A 49 -6.49 -2.26 1.23
C ILE A 49 -5.41 -3.31 1.48
N ILE A 50 -4.64 -3.21 2.57
CA ILE A 50 -3.58 -4.17 2.93
C ILE A 50 -4.16 -5.58 3.08
N GLU A 51 -5.26 -5.74 3.80
CA GLU A 51 -5.85 -7.06 4.04
C GLU A 51 -6.44 -7.68 2.77
N ARG A 52 -7.23 -6.91 2.01
CA ARG A 52 -7.90 -7.42 0.79
C ARG A 52 -6.89 -7.74 -0.30
N GLN A 53 -6.00 -6.79 -0.60
CA GLN A 53 -5.08 -6.93 -1.71
C GLN A 53 -3.87 -7.79 -1.34
N GLY A 54 -3.49 -7.86 -0.06
CA GLY A 54 -2.38 -8.72 0.35
C GLY A 54 -2.68 -10.20 0.23
N SER A 55 -3.87 -10.63 0.67
CA SER A 55 -4.28 -12.02 0.44
C SER A 55 -4.36 -12.37 -1.06
N THR A 56 -4.73 -11.38 -1.90
CA THR A 56 -4.82 -11.58 -3.35
C THR A 56 -3.43 -11.65 -3.99
N PHE A 57 -2.51 -10.76 -3.59
CA PHE A 57 -1.14 -10.72 -4.06
C PHE A 57 -0.40 -12.03 -3.74
N GLU A 58 -0.49 -12.52 -2.49
CA GLU A 58 0.17 -13.77 -2.09
C GLU A 58 -0.35 -14.96 -2.89
N LYS A 59 -1.67 -15.09 -3.05
CA LYS A 59 -2.27 -16.15 -3.86
C LYS A 59 -1.82 -16.13 -5.31
N GLN A 60 -1.76 -14.94 -5.91
CA GLN A 60 -1.37 -14.79 -7.31
C GLN A 60 0.12 -15.03 -7.51
N ARG A 61 0.94 -14.57 -6.56
CA ARG A 61 2.38 -14.81 -6.58
C ARG A 61 2.70 -16.29 -6.45
N GLU A 62 2.00 -17.03 -5.58
CA GLU A 62 2.12 -18.48 -5.48
C GLU A 62 1.63 -19.20 -6.74
N ALA A 63 0.51 -18.77 -7.33
CA ALA A 63 -0.10 -19.46 -8.46
C ALA A 63 0.61 -19.21 -9.80
N ALA A 64 1.01 -17.96 -10.06
CA ALA A 64 1.54 -17.52 -11.36
C ALA A 64 3.05 -17.19 -11.32
N GLY A 65 3.68 -17.22 -10.14
CA GLY A 65 5.08 -16.84 -9.95
C GLY A 65 5.34 -15.33 -10.05
N ASN A 66 4.32 -14.55 -10.41
CA ASN A 66 4.31 -13.08 -10.41
C ASN A 66 2.93 -12.60 -9.95
N ALA A 67 2.89 -11.43 -9.31
CA ALA A 67 1.65 -10.76 -8.94
C ALA A 67 1.75 -9.26 -9.24
N TRP A 68 2.52 -8.92 -10.27
CA TRP A 68 2.67 -7.56 -10.75
C TRP A 68 1.34 -6.81 -10.97
N PRO A 69 0.32 -7.37 -11.67
CA PRO A 69 -0.92 -6.63 -11.88
C PRO A 69 -1.70 -6.37 -10.57
N GLU A 70 -1.61 -7.26 -9.60
CA GLU A 70 -2.15 -7.07 -8.25
C GLU A 70 -1.36 -6.01 -7.49
N TYR A 71 -0.04 -6.01 -7.62
CA TYR A 71 0.82 -4.99 -7.02
C TYR A 71 0.52 -3.60 -7.57
N GLU A 72 0.33 -3.46 -8.88
CA GLU A 72 -0.06 -2.18 -9.49
C GLU A 72 -1.42 -1.69 -8.98
N LYS A 73 -2.40 -2.59 -8.86
CA LYS A 73 -3.73 -2.28 -8.30
C LYS A 73 -3.63 -1.88 -6.83
N PHE A 74 -2.73 -2.51 -6.08
CA PHE A 74 -2.48 -2.20 -4.68
C PHE A 74 -1.92 -0.79 -4.53
N ILE A 75 -0.83 -0.47 -5.22
CA ILE A 75 -0.21 0.86 -5.17
C ILE A 75 -1.20 1.93 -5.63
N THR A 76 -1.92 1.69 -6.73
CA THR A 76 -2.90 2.65 -7.25
C THR A 76 -4.04 2.92 -6.27
N ALA A 77 -4.54 1.89 -5.57
CA ALA A 77 -5.59 2.07 -4.56
C ALA A 77 -5.11 2.92 -3.38
N VAL A 78 -3.87 2.71 -2.95
CA VAL A 78 -3.25 3.51 -1.88
C VAL A 78 -3.05 4.96 -2.34
N GLU A 79 -2.51 5.19 -3.53
CA GLU A 79 -2.32 6.53 -4.08
C GLU A 79 -3.66 7.30 -4.22
N GLN A 80 -4.72 6.62 -4.67
CA GLN A 80 -6.06 7.22 -4.75
C GLN A 80 -6.58 7.64 -3.38
N LEU A 81 -6.40 6.80 -2.35
CA LEU A 81 -6.79 7.14 -0.98
C LEU A 81 -6.04 8.36 -0.44
N LEU A 82 -4.74 8.46 -0.72
CA LEU A 82 -3.89 9.56 -0.22
C LEU A 82 -4.08 10.88 -0.98
N THR A 83 -4.70 10.83 -2.16
CA THR A 83 -4.95 12.00 -3.01
C THR A 83 -6.41 12.47 -3.00
N ALA A 84 -7.30 11.71 -2.35
CA ALA A 84 -8.73 12.00 -2.20
C ALA A 84 -9.02 12.98 -1.05
#